data_AF-A0A955R4P5-F1
#
_entry.id   AF-A0A955R4P5-F1
#
_cell.length_a   1.000
_cell.length_b   1.000
_cell.length_c   1.000
_cell.angle_alpha   90.00
_cell.angle_beta   90.00
_cell.angle_gamma   90.00
#
_symmetry.space_group_name_H-M   'P 1'
#
loop_
_entity.id
_entity.type
_entity.pdbx_description
1 polymer ?
#
loop_
_entity_poly.entity_id
_entity_poly.type
_entity_poly.pdbx_seq_one_letter_code
_entity_poly.pdbx_strand_id
1 'polypeptide(L)'
;MKTIDLRSDTTTRPTPAMREAMANAAVGDDGFQEDPTVIELEERSAALLGKEAALYMSSGTQSNLVAALTFTGPDERLVGVQGNHIAYTLHADPRIAPLTNPLFLP
;
A
#
# COMPACT_ATOMS: atom_id res chain seq x y z
N MET A 1 -22.77 -21.19 -15.32
CA MET A 1 -21.76 -21.88 -14.47
C MET A 1 -20.97 -20.80 -13.74
N LYS A 2 -20.77 -20.91 -12.43
CA LYS A 2 -19.95 -19.94 -11.67
C LYS A 2 -18.48 -20.24 -11.96
N THR A 3 -17.76 -19.32 -12.60
CA THR A 3 -16.35 -19.49 -12.93
C THR A 3 -15.51 -19.59 -11.66
N ILE A 4 -14.67 -20.62 -11.55
CA ILE A 4 -13.65 -20.71 -10.50
C ILE A 4 -12.43 -19.93 -11.00
N ASP A 5 -12.17 -18.77 -10.41
CA ASP A 5 -11.06 -17.90 -10.79
C ASP A 5 -9.89 -18.08 -9.81
N LEU A 6 -8.81 -18.72 -10.26
CA LEU A 6 -7.60 -19.00 -9.48
C LEU A 6 -6.41 -18.14 -9.91
N ARG A 7 -6.65 -17.05 -10.64
CA ARG A 7 -5.56 -16.19 -11.14
C ARG A 7 -4.88 -15.41 -10.03
N SER A 8 -5.65 -14.88 -9.08
CA SER A 8 -5.18 -14.13 -7.91
C SER A 8 -6.34 -13.85 -6.94
N ASP A 9 -6.02 -13.72 -5.67
CA ASP A 9 -6.89 -13.20 -4.60
C ASP A 9 -7.34 -11.74 -4.79
N THR A 10 -6.60 -10.95 -5.57
CA THR A 10 -7.02 -9.58 -5.97
C THR A 10 -8.30 -9.54 -6.79
N THR A 11 -8.76 -10.68 -7.31
CA THR A 11 -10.06 -10.80 -8.02
C THR A 11 -11.27 -10.85 -7.08
N THR A 12 -11.03 -10.83 -5.77
CA THR A 12 -12.08 -10.74 -4.75
C THR A 12 -13.02 -9.57 -4.99
N ARG A 13 -14.29 -9.74 -4.62
CA ARG A 13 -15.33 -8.71 -4.75
C ARG A 13 -15.87 -8.37 -3.37
N PRO A 14 -16.20 -7.09 -3.10
CA PRO A 14 -16.82 -6.70 -1.84
C PRO A 14 -18.10 -7.50 -1.58
N THR A 15 -18.22 -8.03 -0.37
CA THR A 15 -19.43 -8.72 0.10
C THR A 15 -20.59 -7.71 0.24
N PRO A 16 -21.86 -8.16 0.34
CA PRO A 16 -22.98 -7.26 0.58
C PRO A 16 -22.79 -6.37 1.80
N ALA A 17 -22.31 -6.92 2.93
CA ALA A 17 -22.03 -6.15 4.14
C ALA A 17 -20.94 -5.10 3.95
N MET A 18 -19.87 -5.42 3.19
CA MET A 18 -18.84 -4.41 2.85
C MET A 18 -19.43 -3.29 1.99
N ARG A 19 -20.32 -3.61 1.05
CA ARG A 19 -20.98 -2.59 0.20
C ARG A 19 -21.87 -1.67 1.00
N GLU A 20 -22.61 -2.21 1.96
CA GLU A 20 -23.44 -1.43 2.88
C GLU A 20 -22.58 -0.53 3.78
N ALA A 21 -21.49 -1.06 4.35
CA ALA A 21 -20.55 -0.27 5.14
C ALA A 21 -19.93 0.88 4.34
N MET A 22 -19.48 0.62 3.11
CA MET A 22 -18.95 1.67 2.22
C MET A 22 -20.00 2.73 1.86
N ALA A 23 -21.24 2.32 1.61
CA ALA A 23 -22.31 3.25 1.24
C ALA A 23 -22.75 4.16 2.40
N ASN A 24 -22.61 3.69 3.64
CA ASN A 24 -23.02 4.39 4.85
C ASN A 24 -21.84 5.01 5.63
N ALA A 25 -20.61 4.92 5.12
CA ALA A 25 -19.43 5.45 5.77
C ALA A 25 -19.54 6.98 5.95
N ALA A 26 -19.13 7.48 7.12
CA ALA A 26 -18.96 8.92 7.32
C ALA A 26 -17.66 9.34 6.62
N VAL A 27 -17.75 10.32 5.73
CA VAL A 27 -16.62 10.76 4.91
C VAL A 27 -16.34 12.24 5.12
N GLY A 28 -15.11 12.65 4.83
CA GLY A 28 -14.65 14.03 4.92
C GLY A 28 -13.51 14.31 3.94
N ASP A 29 -12.85 15.45 4.09
CA ASP A 29 -11.67 15.76 3.30
C ASP A 29 -10.42 15.20 3.98
N ASP A 30 -9.87 14.11 3.42
CA ASP A 30 -8.67 13.45 3.91
C ASP A 30 -7.43 14.38 3.86
N GLY A 31 -7.35 15.30 2.90
CA GLY A 31 -6.24 16.26 2.80
C GLY A 31 -6.18 17.24 3.98
N PHE A 32 -7.32 17.47 4.63
CA PHE A 32 -7.43 18.24 5.87
C PHE A 32 -7.55 17.37 7.13
N GLN A 33 -7.41 16.05 7.01
CA GLN A 33 -7.60 15.07 8.09
C GLN A 33 -9.00 15.15 8.72
N GLU A 34 -10.02 15.32 7.88
CA GLU A 34 -11.42 15.42 8.31
C GLU A 34 -12.26 14.18 7.96
N ASP A 35 -11.66 13.15 7.34
CA ASP A 35 -12.36 11.89 7.05
C ASP A 35 -12.32 10.93 8.26
N PRO A 36 -13.43 10.75 9.00
CA PRO A 36 -13.43 9.94 10.22
C PRO A 36 -13.24 8.45 9.93
N THR A 37 -13.65 7.96 8.77
CA THR A 37 -13.52 6.53 8.42
C THR A 37 -12.07 6.19 8.10
N VAL A 38 -11.34 7.10 7.43
CA VAL A 38 -9.90 6.93 7.18
C VAL A 38 -9.12 6.97 8.48
N ILE A 39 -9.40 7.94 9.36
CA ILE A 39 -8.76 8.05 10.68
C ILE A 39 -8.96 6.77 11.49
N GLU A 40 -10.20 6.26 11.59
CA GLU A 40 -10.48 5.02 12.32
C GLU A 40 -9.68 3.83 11.74
N LEU A 41 -9.62 3.71 10.40
CA LEU A 41 -8.87 2.66 9.74
C LEU A 41 -7.37 2.72 10.07
N GLU A 42 -6.78 3.92 10.07
CA GLU A 42 -5.37 4.13 10.36
C GLU A 42 -5.05 3.88 11.83
N GLU A 43 -5.83 4.42 12.76
CA GLU A 43 -5.68 4.20 14.20
C GLU A 43 -5.77 2.71 14.54
N ARG A 44 -6.78 2.03 13.99
CA ARG A 44 -6.94 0.59 14.18
C ARG A 44 -5.76 -0.20 13.59
N SER A 45 -5.25 0.20 12.43
CA SER A 45 -4.12 -0.47 11.77
C SER A 45 -2.82 -0.27 12.56
N ALA A 46 -2.58 0.94 13.07
CA ALA A 46 -1.45 1.27 13.93
C ALA A 46 -1.50 0.45 15.23
N ALA A 47 -2.65 0.41 15.89
CA ALA A 47 -2.86 -0.38 17.10
C ALA A 47 -2.67 -1.89 16.84
N LEU A 48 -3.21 -2.41 15.73
CA LEU A 48 -3.09 -3.82 15.37
C LEU A 48 -1.63 -4.25 15.17
N LEU A 49 -0.78 -3.36 14.63
CA LEU A 49 0.63 -3.63 14.34
C LEU A 49 1.59 -3.15 15.43
N GLY A 50 1.08 -2.54 16.51
CA GLY A 50 1.89 -1.95 17.57
C GLY A 50 2.79 -0.83 17.08
N LYS A 51 2.27 0.04 16.21
CA LYS A 51 2.97 1.21 15.66
C LYS A 51 2.32 2.50 16.15
N GLU A 52 3.08 3.59 16.10
CA GLU A 52 2.63 4.91 16.55
C GLU A 52 1.58 5.51 15.60
N ALA A 53 1.67 5.22 14.31
CA ALA A 53 0.76 5.73 13.28
C ALA A 53 0.66 4.77 12.09
N ALA A 54 -0.36 4.97 11.26
CA ALA A 54 -0.52 4.33 9.95
C ALA A 54 -0.97 5.39 8.93
N LEU A 55 -0.91 5.04 7.64
CA LEU A 55 -1.35 5.91 6.56
C LEU A 55 -2.03 5.07 5.47
N TYR A 56 -3.28 5.40 5.14
CA TYR A 56 -4.04 4.74 4.09
C TYR A 56 -3.49 5.12 2.71
N MET A 57 -3.43 4.13 1.81
CA MET A 57 -2.91 4.30 0.46
C MET A 57 -3.81 3.58 -0.54
N SER A 58 -3.89 4.12 -1.75
CA SER A 58 -4.75 3.56 -2.80
C SER A 58 -4.31 2.18 -3.32
N SER A 59 -3.04 1.82 -3.10
CA SER A 59 -2.48 0.52 -3.51
C SER A 59 -1.23 0.16 -2.72
N GLY A 60 -0.92 -1.14 -2.65
CA GLY A 60 0.33 -1.63 -2.05
C GLY A 60 1.59 -1.16 -2.79
N THR A 61 1.49 -0.90 -4.10
CA THR A 61 2.60 -0.29 -4.88
C THR A 61 2.89 1.14 -4.40
N GLN A 62 1.85 1.95 -4.20
CA GLN A 62 2.01 3.30 -3.65
C GLN A 62 2.56 3.26 -2.22
N SER A 63 2.06 2.36 -1.36
CA SER A 63 2.57 2.17 0.00
C SER A 63 4.08 1.88 0.02
N ASN A 64 4.53 0.93 -0.81
CA ASN A 64 5.95 0.58 -0.89
C ASN A 64 6.80 1.73 -1.45
N LEU A 65 6.28 2.47 -2.43
CA LEU A 65 6.99 3.63 -2.97
C LEU A 65 7.17 4.72 -1.92
N VAL A 66 6.10 5.10 -1.23
CA VAL A 66 6.17 6.11 -0.16
C VAL A 66 7.16 5.67 0.92
N ALA A 67 7.08 4.41 1.36
CA ALA A 67 8.03 3.86 2.33
C ALA A 67 9.49 3.98 1.83
N ALA A 68 9.78 3.58 0.59
CA ALA A 68 11.12 3.70 0.04
C ALA A 68 11.62 5.16 0.01
N LEU A 69 10.78 6.09 -0.43
CA LEU A 69 11.13 7.52 -0.47
C LEU A 69 11.28 8.14 0.93
N THR A 70 10.55 7.64 1.92
CA THR A 70 10.67 8.11 3.31
C THR A 70 11.93 7.60 4.00
N PHE A 71 12.33 6.36 3.74
CA PHE A 71 13.44 5.71 4.43
C PHE A 71 14.78 5.77 3.68
N THR A 72 14.82 6.30 2.46
CA THR A 72 16.05 6.39 1.67
C THR A 72 16.29 7.79 1.13
N GLY A 73 17.53 8.26 1.24
CA GLY A 73 18.03 9.46 0.58
C GLY A 73 18.60 9.19 -0.82
N PRO A 74 18.98 10.24 -1.57
CA PRO A 74 19.48 10.14 -2.95
C PRO A 74 20.68 9.19 -3.16
N ASP A 75 21.56 9.10 -2.17
CA ASP A 75 22.78 8.29 -2.21
C ASP A 75 22.65 6.95 -1.47
N GLU A 76 21.47 6.66 -0.92
CA GLU A 76 21.19 5.43 -0.19
C GLU A 76 20.62 4.35 -1.12
N ARG A 77 20.59 3.12 -0.62
CA ARG A 77 20.20 1.94 -1.40
C ARG A 77 19.28 1.05 -0.59
N LEU A 78 18.19 0.60 -1.22
CA LEU A 78 17.31 -0.42 -0.66
C LEU A 78 17.91 -1.80 -0.92
N VAL A 79 18.13 -2.59 0.13
CA VAL A 79 18.56 -3.99 0.01
C VAL A 79 17.36 -4.90 0.14
N GLY A 80 17.22 -5.86 -0.77
CA GLY A 80 16.13 -6.82 -0.77
C GLY A 80 16.47 -8.09 -1.54
N VAL A 81 15.60 -9.09 -1.43
CA VAL A 81 15.77 -10.40 -2.08
C VAL A 81 15.33 -10.33 -3.55
N GLN A 82 16.01 -11.04 -4.44
CA GLN A 82 15.61 -11.15 -5.83
C GLN A 82 14.16 -11.67 -5.94
N GLY A 83 13.38 -11.07 -6.83
CA GLY A 83 11.98 -11.47 -7.07
C GLY A 83 10.97 -10.94 -6.03
N ASN A 84 11.35 -9.97 -5.20
CA ASN A 84 10.39 -9.28 -4.35
C ASN A 84 9.48 -8.33 -5.16
N HIS A 85 8.29 -8.03 -4.63
CA HIS A 85 7.31 -7.19 -5.33
C HIS A 85 7.79 -5.76 -5.57
N ILE A 86 8.53 -5.16 -4.62
CA ILE A 86 9.05 -3.79 -4.71
C ILE A 86 9.96 -3.65 -5.92
N ALA A 87 10.85 -4.63 -6.14
CA ALA A 87 11.71 -4.70 -7.31
C ALA A 87 10.90 -4.69 -8.61
N TYR A 88 9.90 -5.58 -8.73
CA TYR A 88 9.09 -5.68 -9.94
C TYR A 88 8.26 -4.43 -10.23
N THR A 89 7.67 -3.81 -9.20
CA THR A 89 6.74 -2.69 -9.40
C THR A 89 7.40 -1.32 -9.44
N LEU A 90 8.58 -1.15 -8.84
CA LEU A 90 9.26 0.16 -8.80
C LEU A 90 10.41 0.28 -9.82
N HIS A 91 10.96 -0.81 -10.36
CA HIS A 91 12.02 -0.75 -11.39
C HIS A 91 11.60 -0.13 -12.73
N ALA A 92 10.29 -0.08 -13.01
CA ALA A 92 9.79 0.40 -14.29
C ALA A 92 9.70 1.94 -14.40
N ASP A 93 9.82 2.69 -13.29
CA ASP A 93 9.80 4.16 -13.33
C ASP A 93 11.24 4.72 -13.40
N PRO A 94 11.64 5.37 -14.50
CA PRO A 94 12.98 5.92 -14.67
C PRO A 94 13.35 7.05 -13.70
N ARG A 95 12.39 7.62 -12.95
CA ARG A 95 12.64 8.59 -11.88
C ARG A 95 12.96 7.91 -10.55
N ILE A 96 12.59 6.64 -10.40
CA ILE A 96 12.69 5.86 -9.16
C ILE A 96 13.84 4.85 -9.26
N ALA A 97 14.09 4.30 -10.45
CA ALA A 97 15.20 3.40 -10.74
C ALA A 97 16.59 3.89 -10.25
N PRO A 98 16.94 5.20 -10.33
CA PRO A 98 18.21 5.70 -9.78
C PRO A 98 18.25 5.74 -8.25
N LEU A 99 17.11 5.99 -7.60
CA LEU A 99 16.96 6.08 -6.15
C LEU A 99 16.93 4.69 -5.50
N THR A 100 16.32 3.73 -6.17
CA THR A 100 16.13 2.39 -5.60
C THR A 100 17.18 1.39 -5.99
N ASN A 101 18.18 1.71 -6.85
CA ASN A 101 19.14 0.77 -7.46
C ASN A 101 19.55 -0.38 -6.51
N PRO A 102 18.84 -1.51 -6.49
CA PRO A 102 19.04 -2.49 -5.44
C PRO A 102 20.27 -3.27 -5.83
N LEU A 103 21.20 -3.39 -4.89
CA LEU A 103 22.08 -4.54 -4.88
C LEU A 103 21.19 -5.76 -4.63
N PHE A 104 20.71 -6.37 -5.71
CA PHE A 104 20.13 -7.70 -5.64
C PHE A 104 21.26 -8.67 -5.35
N LEU A 105 21.35 -9.07 -4.09
CA LEU A 105 22.16 -10.21 -3.70
C LEU A 105 21.54 -11.47 -4.32
N PRO A 106 22.36 -12.42 -4.81
CA PRO A 106 21.89 -13.67 -5.41
C PRO A 106 21.05 -14.51 -4.44
#